data_AF-A0A9P7C465-F1
#
_entry.id   AF-A0A9P7C465-F1
#
_cell.length_a   1.000
_cell.length_b   1.000
_cell.length_c   1.000
_cell.angle_alpha   90.00
_cell.angle_beta   90.00
_cell.angle_gamma   90.00
#
_symmetry.space_group_name_H-M   'P 1'
#
loop_
_entity.id
_entity.type
_entity.pdbx_description
1 polymer ?
#
loop_
_entity_poly.entity_id
_entity_poly.type
_entity_poly.pdbx_seq_one_letter_code
_entity_poly.pdbx_strand_id
1 'polypeptide(L)'
;MVLQLGLAETLPPPQLGQLLDAVPQHLRTVARPQVEVRLDAGSALSPAQLRALGCTRLNVIDRADAPGPTLLAQARQVGFTARYYQLRVPACEDAGFIERLHEVLAEAPERVLPPAPCALPQHPSAANWLQAWRLLRAAGYEAIGGDHYQRGDLPNPHGPGDGQRHCDLAGVPRRDRSDFIGLGLSACSQIGEVPGTSACPPA
;
A
#
# COMPACT_ATOMS: atom_id res chain seq x y z
N MET A 1 0.90 -9.93 -5.99
CA MET A 1 -0.07 -10.24 -4.92
C MET A 1 -0.11 -9.08 -3.94
N VAL A 2 -1.29 -8.73 -3.42
CA VAL A 2 -1.46 -7.72 -2.37
C VAL A 2 -2.25 -8.38 -1.24
N LEU A 3 -1.66 -8.43 -0.04
CA LEU A 3 -2.34 -8.81 1.18
C LEU A 3 -3.05 -7.56 1.71
N GLN A 4 -4.39 -7.57 1.68
CA GLN A 4 -5.19 -6.46 2.17
C GLN A 4 -5.04 -6.29 3.68
N LEU A 5 -5.35 -5.09 4.16
CA LEU A 5 -5.30 -4.73 5.57
C LEU A 5 -6.04 -5.75 6.43
N GLY A 6 -5.42 -6.20 7.52
CA GLY A 6 -5.98 -7.16 8.46
C GLY A 6 -5.69 -8.62 8.12
N LEU A 7 -5.32 -8.95 6.88
CA LEU A 7 -5.06 -10.35 6.50
C LEU A 7 -3.80 -10.90 7.17
N ALA A 8 -2.73 -10.11 7.18
CA ALA A 8 -1.48 -10.53 7.82
C ALA A 8 -1.64 -10.58 9.35
N GLU A 9 -2.47 -9.69 9.92
CA GLU A 9 -2.71 -9.58 11.36
C GLU A 9 -3.62 -10.69 11.91
N THR A 10 -4.50 -11.25 11.08
CA THR A 10 -5.45 -12.30 11.49
C THR A 10 -4.90 -13.72 11.33
N LEU A 11 -3.92 -13.91 10.44
CA LEU A 11 -3.33 -15.22 10.19
C LEU A 11 -2.03 -15.42 11.00
N PRO A 12 -1.88 -16.53 11.74
CA PRO A 12 -0.60 -16.94 12.28
C PRO A 12 0.47 -17.06 11.17
N PRO A 13 1.76 -16.79 11.47
CA PRO A 13 2.83 -16.81 10.47
C PRO A 13 2.90 -18.08 9.61
N PRO A 14 2.71 -19.31 10.15
CA PRO A 14 2.73 -20.52 9.31
C PRO A 14 1.61 -20.56 8.27
N GLN A 15 0.41 -20.10 8.63
CA GLN A 15 -0.74 -20.07 7.71
C GLN A 15 -0.56 -18.98 6.65
N LEU A 16 0.03 -17.85 7.03
CA LEU A 16 0.38 -16.81 6.07
C LEU A 16 1.43 -17.30 5.06
N GLY A 17 2.45 -18.03 5.52
CA GLY A 17 3.44 -18.68 4.64
C GLY A 17 2.78 -19.67 3.67
N GLN A 18 1.90 -20.53 4.16
CA GLN A 18 1.15 -21.47 3.32
C GLN A 18 0.32 -20.76 2.25
N LEU A 19 -0.34 -19.65 2.59
CA LEU A 19 -1.09 -18.85 1.63
C LEU A 19 -0.19 -18.29 0.52
N LEU A 20 0.99 -17.78 0.89
CA LEU A 20 1.95 -17.23 -0.07
C LEU A 20 2.54 -18.32 -0.97
N ASP A 21 2.82 -19.51 -0.41
CA ASP A 21 3.34 -20.66 -1.14
C ASP A 21 2.28 -21.33 -2.05
N ALA A 22 0.99 -21.21 -1.72
CA ALA A 22 -0.08 -21.75 -2.56
C ALA A 22 -0.17 -21.04 -3.93
N VAL A 23 0.18 -19.75 -4.00
CA VAL A 23 0.14 -18.98 -5.25
C VAL A 23 1.03 -19.58 -6.33
N PRO A 24 2.35 -19.80 -6.15
CA PRO A 24 3.18 -20.42 -7.16
C PRO A 24 2.87 -21.91 -7.40
N GLN A 25 2.19 -22.60 -6.47
CA GLN A 25 1.74 -23.98 -6.67
C GLN A 25 0.55 -24.08 -7.64
N HIS A 26 -0.36 -23.12 -7.59
CA HIS A 26 -1.60 -23.14 -8.39
C HIS A 26 -1.57 -22.20 -9.60
N LEU A 27 -0.67 -21.22 -9.63
CA LEU A 27 -0.52 -20.25 -10.72
C LEU A 27 0.92 -20.28 -11.26
N ARG A 28 1.06 -20.43 -12.57
CA ARG A 28 2.38 -20.29 -13.22
C ARG A 28 2.86 -18.85 -13.08
N THR A 29 4.01 -18.67 -12.44
CA THR A 29 4.65 -17.36 -12.29
C THR A 29 5.74 -17.21 -13.34
N VAL A 30 5.66 -16.13 -14.14
CA VAL A 30 6.68 -15.79 -15.15
C VAL A 30 7.88 -15.05 -14.55
N ALA A 31 7.75 -14.57 -13.32
CA ALA A 31 8.80 -13.92 -12.54
C ALA A 31 8.54 -14.14 -11.04
N ARG A 32 9.54 -13.82 -10.20
CA ARG A 32 9.33 -13.86 -8.74
C ARG A 32 8.14 -12.97 -8.35
N PRO A 33 7.15 -13.52 -7.63
CA PRO A 33 5.95 -12.76 -7.29
C PRO A 33 6.31 -11.59 -6.38
N GLN A 34 5.89 -10.38 -6.77
CA GLN A 34 5.90 -9.24 -5.88
C GLN A 34 4.71 -9.35 -4.92
N VAL A 35 5.01 -9.51 -3.65
CA VAL A 35 4.03 -9.60 -2.56
C VAL A 35 4.08 -8.30 -1.77
N GLU A 36 3.01 -7.52 -1.86
CA GLU A 36 2.75 -6.35 -1.02
C GLU A 36 1.95 -6.76 0.21
N VAL A 37 2.36 -6.32 1.39
CA VAL A 37 1.58 -6.43 2.62
C VAL A 37 1.16 -5.04 3.10
N ARG A 38 -0.13 -4.88 3.42
CA ARG A 38 -0.70 -3.64 3.97
C ARG A 38 -0.91 -3.80 5.46
N LEU A 39 -0.30 -2.93 6.26
CA LEU A 39 -0.37 -2.97 7.72
C LEU A 39 -0.89 -1.64 8.27
N ASP A 40 -1.66 -1.71 9.35
CA ASP A 40 -1.88 -0.56 10.21
C ASP A 40 -0.57 -0.19 10.92
N ALA A 41 -0.26 1.10 11.09
CA ALA A 41 0.95 1.54 11.80
C ALA A 41 1.03 1.05 13.24
N GLY A 42 -0.10 0.69 13.87
CA GLY A 42 -0.17 0.08 15.19
C GLY A 42 -0.06 -1.44 15.19
N SER A 43 0.25 -2.08 14.05
CA SER A 43 0.41 -3.53 13.96
C SER A 43 1.59 -4.03 14.80
N ALA A 44 1.40 -5.15 15.49
CA ALA A 44 2.46 -5.82 16.25
C ALA A 44 3.36 -6.70 15.37
N LEU A 45 3.06 -6.83 14.08
CA LEU A 45 3.84 -7.66 13.16
C LEU A 45 5.19 -7.03 12.85
N SER A 46 6.23 -7.85 12.94
CA SER A 46 7.58 -7.42 12.58
C SER A 46 7.79 -7.42 11.06
N PRO A 47 8.36 -6.36 10.47
CA PRO A 47 8.81 -6.37 9.08
C PRO A 47 9.78 -7.54 8.78
N ALA A 48 10.64 -7.92 9.73
CA ALA A 48 11.57 -9.04 9.56
C ALA A 48 10.84 -10.38 9.35
N GLN A 49 9.80 -10.64 10.14
CA GLN A 49 8.97 -11.85 10.03
C GLN A 49 8.26 -11.89 8.68
N LEU A 50 7.65 -10.77 8.27
CA LEU A 50 6.96 -10.67 6.98
C LEU A 50 7.91 -10.86 5.80
N ARG A 51 9.13 -10.31 5.89
CA ARG A 51 10.17 -10.52 4.88
C ARG A 51 10.57 -11.98 4.77
N ALA A 52 10.74 -12.67 5.90
CA ALA A 52 11.08 -14.09 5.95
C ALA A 52 9.99 -14.98 5.33
N LEU A 53 8.72 -14.59 5.44
CA LEU A 53 7.58 -15.26 4.79
C LEU A 53 7.50 -15.00 3.29
N GLY A 54 8.33 -14.10 2.73
CA GLY A 54 8.35 -13.81 1.30
C GLY A 54 7.64 -12.53 0.90
N CYS A 55 7.19 -11.70 1.85
CA CYS A 55 6.74 -10.34 1.52
C CYS A 55 7.92 -9.53 0.95
N THR A 56 7.65 -8.71 -0.06
CA THR A 56 8.68 -7.93 -0.78
C THR A 56 8.42 -6.44 -0.78
N ARG A 57 7.15 -6.03 -0.62
CA ARG A 57 6.72 -4.63 -0.55
C ARG A 57 5.89 -4.43 0.70
N LEU A 58 6.05 -3.28 1.35
CA LEU A 58 5.32 -2.92 2.55
C LEU A 58 4.54 -1.63 2.31
N ASN A 59 3.27 -1.59 2.69
CA ASN A 59 2.47 -0.38 2.77
C ASN A 59 2.02 -0.18 4.21
N VAL A 60 2.48 0.89 4.85
CA VAL A 60 2.12 1.26 6.22
C VAL A 60 1.01 2.30 6.16
N ILE A 61 -0.13 1.98 6.74
CA ILE A 61 -1.28 2.87 6.84
C ILE A 61 -1.14 3.66 8.15
N ASP A 62 -1.10 4.98 8.05
CA ASP A 62 -0.98 5.90 9.17
C ASP A 62 -2.05 5.65 10.23
N ARG A 63 -1.70 5.94 11.48
CA ARG A 63 -2.59 5.89 12.62
C ARG A 63 -2.06 6.84 13.69
N ALA A 64 -2.96 7.62 14.28
CA ALA A 64 -2.65 8.44 15.43
C ALA A 64 -2.05 7.57 16.56
N ASP A 65 -1.03 8.09 17.24
CA ASP A 65 -0.36 7.43 18.35
C ASP A 65 0.43 6.15 18.02
N ALA A 66 0.67 5.87 16.74
CA ALA A 66 1.45 4.70 16.31
C ALA A 66 2.77 5.10 15.62
N PRO A 67 3.86 4.33 15.82
CA PRO A 67 5.18 4.64 15.28
C PRO A 67 5.32 4.17 13.82
N GLY A 68 4.46 4.66 12.92
CA GLY A 68 4.50 4.34 11.49
C GLY A 68 5.85 4.58 10.80
N PRO A 69 6.54 5.71 11.05
CA PRO A 69 7.89 5.96 10.53
C PRO A 69 8.91 4.88 10.94
N THR A 70 8.82 4.39 12.18
CA THR A 70 9.68 3.31 12.69
C THR A 70 9.46 2.01 11.91
N LEU A 71 8.22 1.66 11.57
CA LEU A 71 7.94 0.48 10.73
C LEU A 71 8.53 0.62 9.32
N LEU A 72 8.46 1.82 8.72
CA LEU A 72 9.12 2.08 7.43
C LEU A 72 10.64 1.92 7.51
N ALA A 73 11.25 2.45 8.57
CA ALA A 73 12.69 2.34 8.79
C ALA A 73 13.12 0.88 8.97
N GLN A 74 12.38 0.11 9.77
CA GLN A 74 12.62 -1.34 9.94
C GLN A 74 12.47 -2.09 8.61
N ALA A 75 11.47 -1.77 7.81
CA ALA A 75 11.27 -2.38 6.50
C ALA A 75 12.44 -2.13 5.54
N ARG A 76 13.02 -0.93 5.57
CA ARG A 76 14.26 -0.61 4.84
C ARG A 76 15.41 -1.49 5.31
N GLN A 77 15.61 -1.61 6.62
CA GLN A 77 16.71 -2.40 7.20
C GLN A 77 16.66 -3.88 6.82
N VAL A 78 15.45 -4.46 6.75
CA VAL A 78 15.27 -5.88 6.40
C VAL A 78 15.13 -6.13 4.89
N GLY A 79 15.30 -5.10 4.06
CA GLY A 79 15.41 -5.26 2.60
C GLY A 79 14.08 -5.47 1.88
N PHE A 80 13.02 -4.76 2.28
CA PHE A 80 11.85 -4.57 1.41
C PHE A 80 12.25 -3.77 0.17
N THR A 81 11.81 -4.21 -1.01
CA THR A 81 12.17 -3.61 -2.30
C THR A 81 11.35 -2.38 -2.66
N ALA A 82 10.19 -2.20 -2.00
CA ALA A 82 9.41 -0.97 -2.06
C ALA A 82 8.65 -0.77 -0.74
N ARG A 83 8.62 0.46 -0.26
CA ARG A 83 8.00 0.89 0.99
C ARG A 83 7.06 2.04 0.68
N TYR A 84 5.80 1.89 1.07
CA TYR A 84 4.75 2.87 0.88
C TYR A 84 4.23 3.35 2.22
N TYR A 85 3.79 4.60 2.23
CA TYR A 85 3.08 5.16 3.36
C TYR A 85 1.73 5.68 2.91
N GLN A 86 0.66 5.18 3.51
CA GLN A 86 -0.70 5.62 3.22
C GLN A 86 -1.21 6.49 4.35
N LEU A 87 -1.45 7.77 4.06
CA LEU A 87 -1.99 8.72 5.02
C LEU A 87 -3.45 8.37 5.36
N ARG A 88 -3.91 8.76 6.55
CA ARG A 88 -5.34 8.87 6.86
C ARG A 88 -5.76 10.33 6.81
N VAL A 89 -7.07 10.57 6.68
CA VAL A 89 -7.59 11.93 6.76
C VAL A 89 -7.25 12.46 8.15
N PRO A 90 -6.46 13.55 8.28
CA PRO A 90 -5.99 14.00 9.58
C PRO A 90 -7.17 14.53 10.38
N ALA A 91 -7.22 14.15 11.66
CA ALA A 91 -8.20 14.68 12.60
C ALA A 91 -7.69 15.99 13.22
N CYS A 92 -8.58 16.86 13.70
CA CYS A 92 -8.22 18.09 14.39
C CYS A 92 -7.51 17.82 15.72
N GLU A 93 -7.85 16.71 16.37
CA GLU A 93 -7.27 16.25 17.63
C GLU A 93 -5.86 15.64 17.47
N ASP A 94 -5.47 15.24 16.25
CA ASP A 94 -4.16 14.64 15.97
C ASP A 94 -3.10 15.73 15.77
N ALA A 95 -2.65 16.31 16.89
CA ALA A 95 -1.61 17.34 16.90
C ALA A 95 -0.26 16.85 16.35
N GLY A 96 0.01 15.54 16.43
CA GLY A 96 1.27 14.94 15.99
C GLY A 96 1.35 14.63 14.49
N PHE A 97 0.26 14.80 13.74
CA PHE A 97 0.19 14.39 12.33
C PHE A 97 1.30 15.00 11.45
N ILE A 98 1.54 16.30 11.57
CA ILE A 98 2.55 16.99 10.75
C ILE A 98 3.97 16.59 11.13
N GLU A 99 4.24 16.38 12.41
CA GLU A 99 5.55 15.90 12.89
C GLU A 99 5.83 14.49 12.37
N ARG A 100 4.86 13.57 12.52
CA ARG A 100 4.97 12.22 11.95
C ARG A 100 5.19 12.25 10.43
N LEU A 101 4.50 13.13 9.70
CA LEU A 101 4.71 13.26 8.26
C LEU A 101 6.15 13.70 7.92
N HIS A 102 6.76 14.60 8.68
CA HIS A 102 8.18 14.92 8.47
C HIS A 102 9.09 13.70 8.65
N GLU A 103 8.84 12.87 9.67
CA GLU A 103 9.59 11.62 9.87
C GLU A 103 9.40 10.64 8.71
N VAL A 104 8.17 10.49 8.21
CA VAL A 104 7.88 9.67 7.02
C VAL A 104 8.68 10.17 5.81
N LEU A 105 8.67 11.47 5.56
CA LEU A 105 9.37 12.07 4.44
C LEU A 105 10.89 11.92 4.57
N ALA A 106 11.43 11.95 5.79
CA ALA A 106 12.83 11.69 6.07
C ALA A 106 13.24 10.23 5.78
N GLU A 107 12.36 9.26 6.01
CA GLU A 107 12.58 7.86 5.60
C GLU A 107 12.45 7.61 4.09
N ALA A 108 11.99 8.63 3.35
CA ALA A 108 11.90 8.67 1.89
C ALA A 108 11.30 7.39 1.27
N PRO A 109 10.07 6.99 1.65
CA PRO A 109 9.39 5.86 1.03
C PRO A 109 9.27 6.07 -0.49
N GLU A 110 9.24 4.98 -1.24
CA GLU A 110 9.15 5.04 -2.70
C GLU A 110 7.82 5.69 -3.15
N ARG A 111 6.75 5.50 -2.36
CA ARG A 111 5.45 6.15 -2.59
C ARG A 111 4.79 6.62 -1.32
N VAL A 112 4.06 7.72 -1.43
CA VAL A 112 3.09 8.14 -0.43
C VAL A 112 1.71 8.16 -1.09
N LEU A 113 0.73 7.58 -0.41
CA LEU A 113 -0.66 7.60 -0.83
C LEU A 113 -1.37 8.64 0.05
N PRO A 114 -1.89 9.74 -0.52
CA PRO A 114 -2.84 10.61 0.13
C PRO A 114 -4.03 9.82 0.69
N PRO A 115 -4.76 10.42 1.64
CA PRO A 115 -5.74 9.68 2.39
C PRO A 115 -6.88 9.16 1.53
N ALA A 116 -7.05 7.84 1.53
CA ALA A 116 -8.27 7.22 1.04
C ALA A 116 -9.43 7.61 1.98
N PRO A 117 -10.55 8.14 1.47
CA PRO A 117 -11.68 8.60 2.30
C PRO A 117 -12.51 7.42 2.85
N CYS A 118 -11.90 6.26 3.10
CA CYS A 118 -12.59 5.06 3.56
C CYS A 118 -13.01 5.15 5.04
N ALA A 119 -12.47 6.09 5.80
CA ALA A 119 -12.97 6.50 7.11
C ALA A 119 -12.58 7.96 7.38
N LEU A 120 -13.58 8.83 7.54
CA LEU A 120 -13.36 10.21 7.99
C LEU A 120 -13.33 10.23 9.53
N PRO A 121 -12.39 10.94 10.17
CA PRO A 121 -12.48 11.21 11.59
C PRO A 121 -13.71 12.07 11.88
N GLN A 122 -14.16 12.07 13.15
CA GLN A 122 -15.31 12.87 13.56
C GLN A 122 -15.12 14.37 13.28
N HIS A 123 -13.88 14.86 13.42
CA HIS A 123 -13.50 16.24 13.13
C HIS A 123 -12.27 16.28 12.20
N PRO A 124 -12.47 16.27 10.87
CA PRO A 124 -11.35 16.31 9.92
C PRO A 124 -10.71 17.70 9.86
N SER A 125 -9.37 17.73 9.74
CA SER A 125 -8.57 18.94 9.62
C SER A 125 -8.18 19.22 8.16
N ALA A 126 -8.95 20.08 7.49
CA ALA A 126 -8.63 20.52 6.12
C ALA A 126 -7.27 21.25 6.05
N ALA A 127 -6.89 21.98 7.10
CA ALA A 127 -5.62 22.68 7.19
C ALA A 127 -4.43 21.71 7.21
N ASN A 128 -4.48 20.68 8.06
CA ASN A 128 -3.44 19.65 8.11
C ASN A 128 -3.38 18.84 6.81
N TRP A 129 -4.53 18.59 6.19
CA TRP A 129 -4.57 17.90 4.89
C TRP A 129 -3.89 18.73 3.79
N LEU A 130 -4.23 20.01 3.65
CA LEU A 130 -3.57 20.90 2.69
C LEU A 130 -2.06 21.01 2.96
N GLN A 131 -1.67 21.09 4.23
CA GLN A 131 -0.26 21.15 4.62
C GLN A 131 0.48 19.86 4.24
N ALA A 132 -0.12 18.68 4.45
CA ALA A 132 0.49 17.41 4.03
C ALA A 132 0.75 17.37 2.52
N TRP A 133 -0.20 17.85 1.72
CA TRP A 133 -0.03 17.93 0.27
C TRP A 133 1.15 18.85 -0.12
N ARG A 134 1.26 20.01 0.52
CA ARG A 134 2.39 20.93 0.31
C ARG A 134 3.73 20.32 0.70
N LEU A 135 3.79 19.62 1.83
CA LEU A 135 5.00 18.94 2.31
C LEU A 135 5.45 17.84 1.35
N LEU A 136 4.52 17.03 0.83
CA LEU A 136 4.82 16.02 -0.18
C LEU A 136 5.46 16.62 -1.43
N ARG A 137 4.87 17.71 -1.95
CA ARG A 137 5.40 18.41 -3.12
C ARG A 137 6.77 19.02 -2.84
N ALA A 138 6.95 19.63 -1.68
CA ALA A 138 8.23 20.22 -1.27
C ALA A 138 9.33 19.16 -1.10
N ALA A 139 8.97 17.94 -0.68
CA ALA A 139 9.87 16.79 -0.58
C ALA A 139 10.17 16.11 -1.94
N GLY A 140 9.69 16.67 -3.05
CA GLY A 140 9.98 16.16 -4.39
C GLY A 140 9.14 14.96 -4.81
N TYR A 141 7.97 14.72 -4.17
CA TYR A 141 7.05 13.69 -4.64
C TYR A 141 6.16 14.21 -5.78
N GLU A 142 6.00 13.39 -6.80
CA GLU A 142 5.23 13.68 -8.01
C GLU A 142 3.97 12.82 -8.07
N ALA A 143 2.87 13.41 -8.54
CA ALA A 143 1.62 12.67 -8.72
C ALA A 143 1.73 11.72 -9.92
N ILE A 144 1.48 10.43 -9.69
CA ILE A 144 1.55 9.39 -10.72
C ILE A 144 0.18 8.82 -11.12
N GLY A 145 -0.92 9.37 -10.60
CA GLY A 145 -2.29 9.00 -10.94
C GLY A 145 -3.05 8.36 -9.78
N GLY A 146 -4.38 8.54 -9.77
CA GLY A 146 -5.21 8.25 -8.60
C GLY A 146 -4.68 8.96 -7.35
N ASP A 147 -4.74 8.28 -6.20
CA ASP A 147 -4.20 8.76 -4.93
C ASP A 147 -2.77 8.27 -4.70
N HIS A 148 -1.89 8.40 -5.70
CA HIS A 148 -0.49 7.97 -5.58
C HIS A 148 0.50 9.08 -5.93
N TYR A 149 1.45 9.27 -5.02
CA TYR A 149 2.59 10.16 -5.19
C TYR A 149 3.88 9.33 -5.10
N GLN A 150 4.79 9.49 -6.06
CA GLN A 150 6.06 8.78 -6.11
C GLN A 150 7.21 9.76 -5.89
N ARG A 151 8.29 9.29 -5.26
CA ARG A 151 9.53 10.06 -5.16
C ARG A 151 10.06 10.40 -6.56
N GLY A 152 10.35 11.69 -6.82
CA GLY A 152 10.65 12.20 -8.16
C GLY A 152 12.00 11.76 -8.76
N ASP A 153 12.89 11.22 -7.94
CA ASP A 153 14.17 10.61 -8.38
C ASP A 153 13.97 9.19 -8.96
N LEU A 154 12.80 8.58 -8.77
CA LEU A 154 12.50 7.24 -9.26
C LEU A 154 11.99 7.29 -10.71
N PRO A 155 12.26 6.25 -11.52
CA PRO A 155 11.73 6.17 -12.87
C PRO A 155 10.21 6.34 -12.90
N ASN A 156 9.73 7.17 -13.84
CA ASN A 156 8.30 7.34 -14.06
C ASN A 156 7.67 5.97 -14.39
N PRO A 157 6.69 5.49 -13.58
CA PRO A 157 6.11 4.15 -13.76
C PRO A 157 5.37 3.99 -15.10
N HIS A 158 4.99 5.10 -15.75
CA HIS A 158 4.32 5.11 -17.05
C HIS A 158 5.29 4.96 -18.24
N GLY A 159 6.60 5.10 -18.01
CA GLY A 159 7.63 5.05 -19.06
C GLY A 159 7.39 6.06 -20.20
N PRO A 160 8.15 5.97 -21.31
CA PRO A 160 7.91 6.74 -22.54
C PRO A 160 6.75 6.17 -23.39
N GLY A 161 5.69 5.66 -22.75
CA GLY A 161 4.57 5.01 -23.41
C GLY A 161 3.62 5.96 -24.15
N ASP A 162 2.65 5.37 -24.86
CA ASP A 162 1.59 5.99 -25.67
C ASP A 162 0.58 6.88 -24.89
N GLY A 163 0.86 7.18 -23.63
CA GLY A 163 0.01 7.98 -22.75
C GLY A 163 -1.12 7.20 -22.07
N GLN A 164 -1.25 5.88 -22.29
CA GLN A 164 -2.27 5.09 -21.62
C GLN A 164 -1.86 4.78 -20.17
N ARG A 165 -2.74 5.13 -19.23
CA ARG A 165 -2.57 4.87 -17.80
C ARG A 165 -3.48 3.71 -17.40
N HIS A 166 -2.91 2.58 -17.00
CA HIS A 166 -3.69 1.47 -16.47
C HIS A 166 -3.62 1.48 -14.94
N CYS A 167 -4.78 1.51 -14.29
CA CYS A 167 -4.89 1.26 -12.85
C CYS A 167 -5.67 -0.04 -12.66
N ASP A 168 -5.16 -0.93 -11.80
CA ASP A 168 -5.92 -2.08 -11.37
C ASP A 168 -6.92 -1.71 -10.25
N LEU A 169 -7.79 -2.66 -9.88
CA LEU A 169 -8.75 -2.48 -8.79
C LEU A 169 -8.09 -2.25 -7.41
N ALA A 170 -6.79 -2.50 -7.26
CA ALA A 170 -6.05 -2.16 -6.05
C ALA A 170 -5.51 -0.71 -6.06
N GLY A 171 -5.82 0.05 -7.11
CA GLY A 171 -5.39 1.43 -7.33
C GLY A 171 -3.93 1.56 -7.75
N VAL A 172 -3.26 0.46 -8.10
CA VAL A 172 -1.84 0.46 -8.43
C VAL A 172 -1.65 0.76 -9.92
N PRO A 173 -0.87 1.79 -10.29
CA PRO A 173 -0.52 2.03 -11.67
C PRO A 173 0.28 0.85 -12.25
N ARG A 174 -0.16 0.34 -13.41
CA ARG A 174 0.44 -0.77 -14.14
C ARG A 174 0.94 -0.31 -15.50
N ARG A 175 2.02 -0.95 -15.95
CA ARG A 175 2.62 -0.72 -17.27
C ARG A 175 1.86 -1.46 -18.37
N ASP A 176 1.19 -2.55 -18.03
CA ASP A 176 0.52 -3.46 -18.95
C ASP A 176 -0.94 -3.72 -18.52
N ARG A 177 -1.80 -4.06 -19.49
CA ARG A 177 -3.14 -4.61 -19.24
C ARG A 177 -3.01 -6.03 -18.71
N SER A 178 -2.77 -6.15 -17.41
CA SER A 178 -2.80 -7.41 -16.67
C SER A 178 -4.18 -7.65 -16.08
N ASP A 179 -4.64 -8.90 -16.10
CA ASP A 179 -5.80 -9.32 -15.32
C ASP A 179 -5.49 -9.22 -13.82
N PHE A 180 -6.48 -8.77 -13.05
CA PHE A 180 -6.46 -8.73 -11.60
C PHE A 180 -7.41 -9.80 -11.07
N ILE A 181 -6.90 -10.70 -10.24
CA ILE A 181 -7.71 -11.75 -9.62
C ILE A 181 -7.81 -11.46 -8.13
N GLY A 182 -9.01 -11.12 -7.68
CA GLY A 182 -9.36 -11.02 -6.27
C GLY A 182 -9.73 -12.38 -5.70
N LEU A 183 -9.17 -12.74 -4.54
CA LEU A 183 -9.49 -13.97 -3.81
C LEU A 183 -9.94 -13.61 -2.39
N GLY A 184 -10.98 -14.28 -1.90
CA GLY A 184 -11.55 -14.09 -0.57
C GLY A 184 -12.85 -13.28 -0.56
N LEU A 185 -13.34 -13.00 0.65
CA LEU A 185 -14.61 -12.30 0.87
C LEU A 185 -14.53 -10.86 0.34
N SER A 186 -15.53 -10.46 -0.44
CA SER A 186 -15.63 -9.13 -1.08
C SER A 186 -14.50 -8.81 -2.07
N ALA A 187 -13.75 -9.82 -2.51
CA ALA A 187 -12.70 -9.60 -3.48
C ALA A 187 -13.28 -9.36 -4.88
N CYS A 188 -12.76 -8.35 -5.57
CA CYS A 188 -13.14 -8.04 -6.94
C CYS A 188 -12.02 -8.48 -7.90
N SER A 189 -12.42 -8.99 -9.05
CA SER A 189 -11.52 -9.35 -10.15
C SER A 189 -11.79 -8.45 -11.35
N GLN A 190 -10.74 -8.19 -12.13
CA GLN A 190 -10.81 -7.52 -13.42
C GLN A 190 -10.13 -8.45 -14.43
N ILE A 191 -10.92 -9.10 -15.27
CA ILE A 191 -10.43 -10.06 -16.26
C ILE A 191 -10.87 -9.58 -17.64
N GLY A 192 -9.92 -9.28 -18.51
CA GLY A 192 -10.18 -8.56 -19.76
C GLY A 192 -10.76 -7.16 -19.50
N GLU A 193 -11.87 -6.83 -20.19
CA GLU A 193 -12.57 -5.55 -20.03
C GLU A 193 -13.77 -5.61 -19.04
N VAL A 194 -13.91 -6.72 -18.31
CA VAL A 194 -15.06 -6.94 -17.41
C VAL A 194 -14.64 -6.86 -15.94
N PRO A 195 -15.22 -5.93 -15.15
CA PRO A 195 -15.16 -6.01 -13.69
C PRO A 195 -16.14 -7.10 -13.20
N GLY A 196 -15.68 -8.00 -12.33
CA GLY A 196 -16.49 -9.05 -11.71
C GLY A 196 -16.25 -9.15 -10.21
N THR A 197 -17.30 -9.38 -9.42
CA THR A 197 -17.20 -9.64 -7.98
C THR A 197 -17.21 -11.14 -7.73
N SER A 198 -16.40 -11.66 -6.78
CA SER A 198 -16.58 -13.04 -6.32
C SER A 198 -17.90 -13.15 -5.54
N ALA A 199 -18.98 -13.53 -6.23
CA ALA A 199 -20.21 -13.92 -5.56
C ALA A 199 -19.99 -15.32 -4.97
N CYS A 200 -19.92 -15.44 -3.64
CA CYS A 200 -20.24 -16.72 -3.01
C CYS A 200 -21.69 -17.06 -3.38
N PRO A 201 -21.99 -18.24 -3.92
CA PRO A 201 -23.38 -18.67 -4.03
C PRO A 201 -23.94 -18.79 -2.59
N PRO A 202 -25.19 -18.34 -2.33
CA PRO A 202 -25.83 -18.63 -1.07
C PRO A 202 -25.94 -20.15 -0.90
N ALA A 203 -25.64 -20.61 0.32
CA ALA A 203 -25.84 -22.00 0.74
C ALA A 203 -27.32 -22.39 0.74
#